data_AF-A0A2T5MEX9-F1
#
_entry.id   AF-A0A2T5MEX9-F1
#
_cell.length_a   1.000
_cell.length_b   1.000
_cell.length_c   1.000
_cell.angle_alpha   90.00
_cell.angle_beta   90.00
_cell.angle_gamma   90.00
#
_symmetry.space_group_name_H-M   'P 1'
#
loop_
_entity.id
_entity.type
_entity.pdbx_description
1 polymer ?
#
loop_
_entity_poly.entity_id
_entity_poly.type
_entity_poly.pdbx_seq_one_letter_code
_entity_poly.pdbx_strand_id
1 'polypeptide(L)'
;MIWVDWCIVAVFLISILIGLLRGFAREILNVLTWVLAFGLAWLFGDMMAGLLTGHISSPEIRAVCAYAVLFIAGLLIGAILTYLLTEWIRGSFLDGIDRTLGATIGFLRALFLTCVFLVIAGTMGAKQDRWWTQSAFIPHIEWLAEDLKLIIPERWLERIKPTPESAPTIQKH
;
A
#
# COMPACT_ATOMS: atom_id res chain seq x y z
N MET A 1 3.13 -26.36 -10.26
CA MET A 1 2.68 -25.01 -9.85
C MET A 1 1.21 -25.09 -9.53
N ILE A 2 0.84 -24.53 -8.39
CA ILE A 2 -0.51 -24.56 -7.82
C ILE A 2 -1.16 -23.18 -7.92
N TRP A 3 -2.42 -23.05 -7.50
CA TRP A 3 -3.19 -21.80 -7.62
C TRP A 3 -2.48 -20.59 -6.99
N VAL A 4 -1.77 -20.75 -5.87
CA VAL A 4 -1.05 -19.65 -5.21
C VAL A 4 0.10 -19.12 -6.06
N ASP A 5 0.78 -19.99 -6.82
CA ASP A 5 1.86 -19.58 -7.73
C ASP A 5 1.29 -18.68 -8.84
N TRP A 6 0.12 -19.03 -9.38
CA TRP A 6 -0.59 -18.20 -10.36
C TRP A 6 -1.05 -16.87 -9.78
N CYS A 7 -1.50 -16.84 -8.53
CA CYS A 7 -1.81 -15.60 -7.83
C CYS A 7 -0.58 -14.70 -7.68
N ILE A 8 0.56 -15.25 -7.25
CA ILE A 8 1.82 -14.50 -7.12
C ILE A 8 2.23 -13.94 -8.49
N VAL A 9 2.24 -14.76 -9.54
CA VAL A 9 2.58 -14.30 -10.89
C VAL A 9 1.62 -13.20 -11.36
N ALA A 10 0.32 -13.33 -11.12
CA ALA A 10 -0.65 -12.30 -11.47
C ALA A 10 -0.38 -10.97 -10.75
N VAL A 11 -0.08 -11.01 -9.44
CA VAL A 11 0.26 -9.81 -8.65
C VAL A 11 1.51 -9.13 -9.22
N PHE A 12 2.56 -9.90 -9.51
CA PHE A 12 3.79 -9.36 -10.12
C PHE A 12 3.51 -8.77 -11.50
N LEU A 13 2.86 -9.52 -12.38
CA LEU A 13 2.61 -9.10 -13.75
C LEU A 13 1.73 -7.84 -13.81
N ILE A 14 0.63 -7.80 -13.05
CA ILE A 14 -0.24 -6.63 -12.97
C ILE A 14 0.50 -5.44 -12.39
N SER A 15 1.25 -5.63 -11.30
CA SER A 15 1.96 -4.52 -10.66
C SER A 15 3.07 -3.93 -11.54
N ILE A 16 3.85 -4.78 -12.20
CA ILE A 16 4.88 -4.38 -13.17
C ILE A 16 4.24 -3.68 -14.36
N LEU A 17 3.15 -4.22 -14.91
CA LEU A 17 2.44 -3.61 -16.03
C LEU A 17 1.89 -2.23 -15.65
N ILE A 18 1.27 -2.11 -14.47
CA ILE A 18 0.81 -0.80 -13.96
C ILE A 18 2.00 0.16 -13.83
N GLY A 19 3.13 -0.29 -13.29
CA GLY A 19 4.34 0.52 -13.17
C GLY A 19 4.89 0.97 -14.51
N LEU A 20 4.93 0.08 -15.49
CA LEU A 20 5.36 0.36 -16.87
C LEU A 20 4.44 1.36 -17.57
N LEU A 21 3.12 1.25 -17.35
CA LEU A 21 2.12 2.13 -17.96
C LEU A 21 2.07 3.51 -17.28
N ARG A 22 2.29 3.58 -15.98
CA ARG A 22 2.21 4.82 -15.20
C ARG A 22 3.50 5.60 -15.18
N GLY A 23 4.64 4.93 -15.13
CA GLY A 23 5.95 5.53 -14.97
C GLY A 23 6.32 5.81 -13.51
N PHE A 24 7.63 5.91 -13.25
CA PHE A 24 8.21 6.17 -11.93
C PHE A 24 7.85 7.56 -11.38
N ALA A 25 7.96 8.59 -12.22
CA ALA A 25 7.70 9.98 -11.85
C ALA A 25 6.26 10.16 -11.37
N ARG A 26 5.30 9.53 -12.06
CA ARG A 26 3.89 9.55 -11.63
C ARG A 26 3.71 8.90 -10.27
N GLU A 27 4.36 7.77 -10.02
CA GLU A 27 4.23 7.08 -8.74
C GLU A 27 4.78 7.94 -7.59
N ILE A 28 5.96 8.55 -7.76
CA ILE A 28 6.56 9.43 -6.74
C ILE A 28 5.73 10.70 -6.53
N LEU A 29 5.31 11.36 -7.61
CA LEU A 29 4.52 12.59 -7.51
C LEU A 29 3.17 12.34 -6.84
N ASN A 30 2.58 11.14 -7.03
CA ASN A 30 1.37 10.75 -6.31
C ASN A 30 1.64 10.60 -4.80
N VAL A 31 2.73 9.94 -4.40
CA VAL A 31 3.11 9.83 -2.98
C VAL A 31 3.38 11.22 -2.38
N LEU A 32 4.11 12.08 -3.09
CA LEU A 32 4.35 13.47 -2.68
C LEU A 32 3.05 14.26 -2.55
N THR A 33 2.10 14.08 -3.48
CA THR A 33 0.78 14.72 -3.42
C THR A 33 0.05 14.36 -2.14
N TRP A 34 0.07 13.10 -1.73
CA TRP A 34 -0.53 12.67 -0.46
C TRP A 34 0.16 13.30 0.74
N VAL A 35 1.50 13.30 0.78
CA VAL A 35 2.29 13.92 1.86
C VAL A 35 1.99 15.41 1.97
N LEU A 36 1.95 16.12 0.83
CA LEU A 36 1.63 17.55 0.78
C LEU A 36 0.19 17.83 1.20
N ALA A 37 -0.78 17.02 0.79
CA ALA A 37 -2.17 17.17 1.18
C ALA A 37 -2.34 17.00 2.71
N PHE A 38 -1.69 15.99 3.30
CA PHE A 38 -1.67 15.84 4.75
C PHE A 38 -0.95 17.00 5.44
N GLY A 39 0.19 17.44 4.91
CA GLY A 39 0.92 18.60 5.44
C GLY A 39 0.06 19.87 5.44
N LEU A 40 -0.66 20.15 4.35
CA LEU A 40 -1.57 21.29 4.25
C LEU A 40 -2.71 21.20 5.26
N ALA A 41 -3.35 20.03 5.38
CA ALA A 41 -4.40 19.83 6.36
C ALA A 41 -3.87 19.99 7.80
N TRP A 42 -2.68 19.45 8.09
CA TRP A 42 -2.05 19.54 9.41
C TRP A 42 -1.68 20.98 9.79
N LEU A 43 -1.09 21.74 8.85
CA LEU A 43 -0.60 23.09 9.10
C LEU A 43 -1.71 24.14 9.14
N PHE A 44 -2.73 24.00 8.28
CA PHE A 44 -3.75 25.03 8.09
C PHE A 44 -5.15 24.63 8.55
N GLY A 45 -5.32 23.40 9.06
CA GLY A 45 -6.60 22.85 9.50
C GLY A 45 -7.32 23.70 10.53
N ASP A 46 -6.61 24.11 11.59
CA ASP A 46 -7.17 24.96 12.65
C ASP A 46 -7.55 26.36 12.14
N MET A 47 -6.73 26.94 11.27
CA MET A 47 -7.02 28.24 10.64
C MET A 47 -8.30 28.14 9.81
N MET A 48 -8.42 27.09 8.99
CA MET A 48 -9.62 26.83 8.20
C MET A 48 -10.84 26.57 9.08
N ALA A 49 -10.69 25.82 10.18
CA ALA A 49 -11.78 25.60 11.13
C ALA A 49 -12.26 26.91 11.78
N GLY A 50 -11.36 27.86 12.00
CA GLY A 50 -11.69 29.22 12.42
C GLY A 50 -12.60 29.94 11.41
N LEU A 51 -12.32 29.83 10.11
CA LEU A 51 -13.12 30.44 9.04
C LEU A 51 -14.53 29.84 8.92
N LEU A 52 -14.72 28.57 9.29
CA LEU A 52 -16.03 27.92 9.31
C LEU A 52 -16.86 28.27 10.55
N THR A 53 -16.34 29.10 11.46
CA THR A 53 -17.09 29.58 12.63
C THR A 53 -18.32 30.36 12.15
N GLY A 54 -19.47 30.07 12.74
CA GLY A 54 -20.77 30.64 12.32
C GLY A 54 -21.48 29.88 11.19
N HIS A 55 -20.76 29.03 10.44
CA HIS A 55 -21.38 28.13 9.45
C HIS A 55 -21.65 26.74 10.04
N ILE A 56 -20.75 26.25 10.90
CA ILE A 56 -20.89 24.96 11.59
C ILE A 56 -20.85 25.19 13.11
N SER A 57 -21.94 24.82 13.78
CA SER A 57 -22.10 24.99 15.22
C SER A 57 -21.28 23.99 16.03
N SER A 58 -21.19 22.73 15.60
CA SER A 58 -20.41 21.70 16.29
C SER A 58 -18.90 21.90 16.04
N PRO A 59 -18.07 22.12 17.08
CA PRO A 59 -16.63 22.32 16.93
C PRO A 59 -15.92 21.10 16.33
N GLU A 60 -16.34 19.90 16.70
CA GLU A 60 -15.76 18.64 16.22
C GLU A 60 -16.01 18.45 14.71
N ILE A 61 -17.27 18.63 14.28
CA ILE A 61 -17.65 18.53 12.88
C ILE A 61 -16.93 19.63 12.07
N ARG A 62 -16.81 20.83 12.63
CA ARG A 62 -16.11 21.94 11.99
C ARG A 62 -14.64 21.64 11.73
N ALA A 63 -13.94 21.09 12.72
CA ALA A 63 -12.56 20.66 12.56
C ALA A 63 -12.45 19.59 11.47
N VAL A 64 -13.26 18.52 11.55
CA VAL A 64 -13.23 17.44 10.55
C VAL A 64 -13.48 18.00 9.13
N CYS A 65 -14.48 18.85 8.94
CA CYS A 65 -14.76 19.47 7.65
C CYS A 65 -13.59 20.35 7.16
N ALA A 66 -12.98 21.15 8.03
CA ALA A 66 -11.87 22.03 7.65
C ALA A 66 -10.65 21.23 7.17
N TYR A 67 -10.25 20.22 7.93
CA TYR A 67 -9.14 19.34 7.56
C TYR A 67 -9.46 18.56 6.28
N ALA A 68 -10.68 18.05 6.14
CA ALA A 68 -11.11 17.33 4.94
C ALA A 68 -11.08 18.21 3.69
N VAL A 69 -11.58 19.45 3.77
CA VAL A 69 -11.56 20.40 2.66
C VAL A 69 -10.13 20.71 2.22
N LEU A 70 -9.22 21.01 3.17
CA LEU A 70 -7.82 21.28 2.84
C LEU A 70 -7.12 20.06 2.25
N PHE A 71 -7.38 18.88 2.81
CA PHE A 71 -6.82 17.63 2.31
C PHE A 71 -7.28 17.36 0.87
N ILE A 72 -8.58 17.45 0.59
CA ILE A 72 -9.14 17.25 -0.75
C ILE A 72 -8.61 18.31 -1.71
N ALA A 73 -8.55 19.59 -1.30
CA ALA A 73 -7.98 20.65 -2.12
C ALA A 73 -6.50 20.37 -2.46
N GLY A 74 -5.71 19.93 -1.47
CA GLY A 74 -4.32 19.53 -1.66
C GLY A 74 -4.17 18.36 -2.64
N LEU A 75 -5.00 17.33 -2.52
CA LEU A 75 -5.03 16.21 -3.46
C LEU A 75 -5.39 16.65 -4.87
N LEU A 76 -6.39 17.53 -5.04
CA LEU A 76 -6.79 18.03 -6.35
C LEU A 76 -5.67 18.82 -7.02
N ILE A 77 -5.07 19.77 -6.29
CA ILE A 77 -3.96 20.58 -6.80
C ILE A 77 -2.76 19.70 -7.15
N GLY A 78 -2.38 18.79 -6.24
CA GLY A 78 -1.25 17.88 -6.47
C GLY A 78 -1.51 16.89 -7.62
N ALA A 79 -2.74 16.42 -7.81
CA ALA A 79 -3.10 15.57 -8.94
C ALA A 79 -2.97 16.31 -10.28
N ILE A 80 -3.43 17.57 -10.34
CA ILE A 80 -3.26 18.43 -11.53
C ILE A 80 -1.76 18.65 -11.81
N LEU A 81 -0.99 19.01 -10.77
CA LEU A 81 0.45 19.23 -10.92
C LEU A 81 1.19 17.97 -11.37
N THR A 82 0.84 16.82 -10.78
CA THR A 82 1.36 15.50 -11.17
C THR A 82 1.06 15.22 -12.64
N TYR A 83 -0.19 15.44 -13.07
CA TYR A 83 -0.58 15.26 -14.46
C TYR A 83 0.27 16.14 -15.40
N LEU A 84 0.38 17.44 -15.11
CA LEU A 84 1.16 18.37 -15.93
C LEU A 84 2.64 17.96 -16.01
N LEU A 85 3.29 17.69 -14.87
CA LEU A 85 4.70 17.31 -14.82
C LEU A 85 4.97 16.00 -15.58
N THR A 86 4.11 15.00 -15.40
CA THR A 86 4.26 13.72 -16.11
C THR A 86 4.02 13.85 -17.62
N GLU A 87 3.13 14.76 -18.04
CA GLU A 87 2.91 15.04 -19.45
C GLU A 87 4.13 15.70 -20.11
N TRP A 88 4.90 16.49 -19.36
CA TRP A 88 6.13 17.12 -19.88
C TRP A 88 7.25 16.12 -20.13
N ILE A 89 7.27 15.01 -19.38
CA ILE A 89 8.26 13.94 -19.55
C ILE A 89 7.89 13.06 -20.75
N ARG A 90 6.59 12.93 -21.07
CA ARG A 90 6.10 12.09 -22.17
C ARG A 90 6.69 12.49 -23.51
N GLY A 91 7.09 11.49 -24.30
CA GLY A 91 7.68 11.69 -25.62
C GLY A 91 9.15 12.12 -25.62
N SER A 92 9.77 12.34 -24.45
CA SER A 92 11.21 12.54 -24.33
C SER A 92 11.96 11.20 -24.23
N PHE A 93 13.29 11.22 -24.41
CA PHE A 93 14.13 10.05 -24.13
C PHE A 93 13.98 9.55 -22.67
N LEU A 94 13.64 10.46 -21.74
CA LEU A 94 13.42 10.14 -20.34
C LEU A 94 12.13 9.34 -20.10
N ASP A 95 11.15 9.37 -21.02
CA ASP A 95 9.91 8.56 -20.92
C ASP A 95 10.24 7.06 -20.91
N GLY A 96 11.23 6.63 -21.71
CA GLY A 96 11.68 5.24 -21.71
C GLY A 96 12.26 4.81 -20.36
N ILE A 97 13.13 5.65 -19.78
CA ILE A 97 13.75 5.41 -18.47
C ILE A 97 12.70 5.48 -17.35
N ASP A 98 11.76 6.43 -17.43
CA ASP A 98 10.69 6.59 -16.45
C ASP A 98 9.79 5.36 -16.37
N ARG A 99 9.45 4.76 -17.52
CA ARG A 99 8.64 3.54 -17.59
C ARG A 99 9.40 2.31 -17.09
N THR A 100 10.69 2.16 -17.39
CA THR A 100 11.47 1.02 -16.88
C THR A 100 11.68 1.10 -15.37
N LEU A 101 11.94 2.30 -14.82
CA LEU A 101 11.96 2.52 -13.38
C LEU A 101 10.58 2.27 -12.76
N GLY A 102 9.51 2.65 -13.44
CA GLY A 102 8.14 2.34 -13.04
C GLY A 102 7.89 0.83 -12.94
N ALA A 103 8.36 0.05 -13.92
CA ALA A 103 8.30 -1.41 -13.89
C ALA A 103 9.06 -2.00 -12.69
N THR A 104 10.24 -1.46 -12.37
CA THR A 104 11.02 -1.86 -11.18
C THR A 104 10.28 -1.55 -9.88
N ILE A 105 9.66 -0.37 -9.75
CA ILE A 105 8.78 -0.09 -8.60
C ILE A 105 7.62 -1.08 -8.55
N GLY A 106 7.00 -1.37 -9.70
CA GLY A 106 5.92 -2.35 -9.81
C GLY A 106 6.33 -3.73 -9.30
N PHE A 107 7.54 -4.18 -9.65
CA PHE A 107 8.14 -5.41 -9.14
C PHE A 107 8.34 -5.35 -7.62
N LEU A 108 8.98 -4.30 -7.11
CA LEU A 108 9.24 -4.13 -5.67
C LEU A 108 7.94 -4.10 -4.85
N ARG A 109 6.90 -3.43 -5.36
CA ARG A 109 5.57 -3.38 -4.74
C ARG A 109 4.91 -4.76 -4.72
N ALA A 110 4.97 -5.52 -5.81
CA ALA A 110 4.43 -6.87 -5.84
C ALA A 110 5.16 -7.80 -4.87
N LEU A 111 6.49 -7.69 -4.79
CA LEU A 111 7.32 -8.41 -3.84
C LEU A 111 6.92 -8.06 -2.40
N PHE A 112 6.83 -6.76 -2.09
CA PHE A 112 6.40 -6.29 -0.78
C PHE A 112 5.01 -6.80 -0.39
N LEU A 113 4.02 -6.69 -1.27
CA LEU A 113 2.66 -7.19 -1.04
C LEU A 113 2.64 -8.71 -0.81
N THR A 114 3.43 -9.45 -1.57
CA THR A 114 3.57 -10.91 -1.42
C THR A 114 4.22 -11.25 -0.08
N CYS A 115 5.29 -10.56 0.32
CA CYS A 115 5.92 -10.76 1.62
C CYS A 115 4.94 -10.49 2.77
N VAL A 116 4.20 -9.38 2.73
CA VAL A 116 3.18 -9.06 3.74
C VAL A 116 2.13 -10.16 3.82
N PHE A 117 1.64 -10.66 2.68
CA PHE A 117 0.71 -11.78 2.62
C PHE A 117 1.28 -13.05 3.27
N LEU A 118 2.53 -13.42 2.95
CA LEU A 118 3.18 -14.58 3.54
C LEU A 118 3.43 -14.42 5.05
N VAL A 119 3.78 -13.22 5.52
CA VAL A 119 3.90 -12.95 6.95
C VAL A 119 2.58 -13.20 7.67
N ILE A 120 1.48 -12.66 7.14
CA ILE A 120 0.14 -12.80 7.72
C ILE A 120 -0.27 -14.28 7.71
N ALA A 121 -0.24 -14.93 6.54
CA ALA A 121 -0.64 -16.33 6.40
C ALA A 121 0.24 -17.28 7.23
N GLY A 122 1.55 -17.05 7.26
CA GLY A 122 2.48 -17.81 8.09
C GLY A 122 2.21 -17.64 9.59
N THR A 123 1.80 -16.45 10.03
CA THR A 123 1.40 -16.18 11.43
C THR A 123 0.08 -16.86 11.79
N MET A 124 -0.80 -17.08 10.81
CA MET A 124 -2.04 -17.83 10.95
C MET A 124 -1.87 -19.36 10.93
N GLY A 125 -0.64 -19.87 10.78
CA GLY A 125 -0.37 -21.32 10.77
C GLY A 125 -0.39 -21.98 9.39
N ALA A 126 -0.53 -21.20 8.31
CA ALA A 126 -0.60 -21.74 6.95
C ALA A 126 0.68 -22.44 6.46
N LYS A 127 1.80 -22.34 7.19
CA LYS A 127 3.08 -23.00 6.83
C LYS A 127 2.94 -24.53 6.65
N GLN A 128 1.95 -25.14 7.28
CA GLN A 128 1.70 -26.59 7.21
C GLN A 128 0.76 -26.98 6.05
N ASP A 129 0.12 -26.01 5.40
CA ASP A 129 -0.85 -26.29 4.36
C ASP A 129 -0.18 -26.77 3.07
N ARG A 130 -0.93 -27.57 2.31
CA ARG A 130 -0.49 -28.09 1.01
C ARG A 130 -0.16 -26.98 0.02
N TRP A 131 -0.87 -25.86 0.07
CA TRP A 131 -0.62 -24.74 -0.83
C TRP A 131 0.64 -23.94 -0.47
N TRP A 132 1.09 -23.98 0.79
CA TRP A 132 2.35 -23.37 1.20
C TRP A 132 3.54 -24.23 0.77
N THR A 133 3.48 -25.51 1.13
CA THR A 133 4.59 -26.48 0.94
C THR A 133 4.82 -26.88 -0.51
N GLN A 134 3.79 -26.90 -1.36
CA GLN A 134 3.91 -27.27 -2.78
C GLN A 134 4.14 -26.08 -3.73
N SER A 135 4.19 -24.85 -3.21
CA SER A 135 4.46 -23.66 -4.03
C SER A 135 5.92 -23.62 -4.46
N ALA A 136 6.17 -23.21 -5.70
CA ALA A 136 7.54 -23.03 -6.19
C ALA A 136 8.12 -21.66 -5.79
N PHE A 137 7.28 -20.64 -5.62
CA PHE A 137 7.74 -19.27 -5.32
C PHE A 137 7.88 -19.00 -3.82
N ILE A 138 7.02 -19.56 -2.97
CA ILE A 138 7.03 -19.29 -1.52
C ILE A 138 8.40 -19.53 -0.89
N PRO A 139 9.11 -20.66 -1.13
CA PRO A 139 10.41 -20.90 -0.51
C PRO A 139 11.47 -19.84 -0.85
N HIS A 140 11.38 -19.23 -2.03
CA HIS A 140 12.31 -18.21 -2.50
C HIS A 140 12.02 -16.81 -1.95
N ILE A 141 10.81 -16.57 -1.46
CA ILE A 141 10.35 -15.28 -0.91
C ILE A 141 10.27 -15.35 0.63
N GLU A 142 10.18 -16.55 1.21
CA GLU A 142 10.00 -16.75 2.64
C GLU A 142 11.10 -16.09 3.48
N TRP A 143 12.37 -16.20 3.07
CA TRP A 143 13.47 -15.54 3.78
C TRP A 143 13.28 -14.01 3.82
N LEU A 144 12.83 -13.40 2.73
CA LEU A 144 12.57 -11.96 2.66
C LEU A 144 11.34 -11.57 3.50
N ALA A 145 10.35 -12.46 3.57
CA ALA A 145 9.19 -12.29 4.43
C ALA A 145 9.57 -12.40 5.92
N GLU A 146 10.54 -13.24 6.27
CA GLU A 146 11.07 -13.36 7.64
C GLU A 146 11.88 -12.12 8.03
N ASP A 147 12.72 -11.60 7.15
CA ASP A 147 13.41 -10.32 7.36
C ASP A 147 12.42 -9.17 7.57
N LEU A 148 11.33 -9.15 6.79
CA LEU A 148 10.27 -8.15 6.93
C LEU A 148 9.60 -8.20 8.33
N LYS A 149 9.50 -9.37 8.96
CA LYS A 149 8.94 -9.49 10.32
C LYS A 149 9.73 -8.71 11.36
N LEU A 150 11.05 -8.53 11.16
CA LEU A 150 11.90 -7.77 12.09
C LEU A 150 11.51 -6.30 12.18
N ILE A 151 10.89 -5.76 11.12
CA ILE A 151 10.43 -4.37 11.06
C ILE A 151 9.01 -4.24 11.63
N ILE A 152 8.24 -5.34 11.67
CA ILE A 152 6.84 -5.35 12.10
C ILE A 152 6.79 -5.46 13.63
N PRO A 153 6.18 -4.51 14.36
CA PRO A 153 6.09 -4.59 15.81
C PRO A 153 5.27 -5.81 16.26
N GLU A 154 5.75 -6.56 17.24
CA GLU A 154 5.14 -7.84 17.65
C GLU A 154 3.66 -7.73 18.06
N ARG A 155 3.26 -6.60 18.66
CA ARG A 155 1.86 -6.30 19.02
C ARG A 155 0.86 -6.42 17.86
N TRP A 156 1.30 -6.22 16.61
CA TRP A 156 0.44 -6.39 15.43
C TRP A 156 0.30 -7.87 15.08
N LEU A 157 1.38 -8.65 15.24
CA LEU A 157 1.41 -10.08 14.95
C LEU A 157 0.55 -10.87 15.97
N GLU A 158 0.57 -10.47 17.24
CA GLU A 158 -0.27 -11.09 18.28
C GLU A 158 -1.77 -11.02 17.98
N ARG A 159 -2.24 -9.93 17.37
CA ARG A 159 -3.65 -9.76 16.98
C ARG A 159 -4.09 -10.68 15.84
N ILE A 160 -3.12 -11.19 15.08
CA ILE A 160 -3.36 -12.02 13.89
C ILE A 160 -3.22 -13.51 14.24
N LYS A 161 -2.57 -13.85 15.36
CA LYS A 161 -2.48 -15.23 15.84
C LYS A 161 -3.89 -15.75 16.16
N PRO A 162 -4.30 -16.91 15.63
CA PRO A 162 -5.58 -17.50 15.98
C PRO A 162 -5.65 -17.79 17.48
N THR A 163 -6.75 -17.41 18.13
CA THR A 163 -7.00 -17.70 19.55
C THR A 163 -7.03 -19.22 19.76
N PRO A 164 -6.40 -19.76 20.83
CA PRO A 164 -6.31 -21.22 21.07
C PRO A 164 -7.64 -21.99 21.06
N GLU A 165 -8.76 -21.28 21.25
CA GLU A 165 -10.10 -21.85 21.38
C GLU A 165 -10.73 -22.32 20.05
N SER A 166 -10.10 -22.02 18.91
CA SER A 166 -10.59 -22.43 17.58
C SER A 166 -9.94 -23.70 17.02
N ALA A 167 -9.06 -24.36 17.77
CA ALA A 167 -8.56 -25.68 17.40
C ALA A 167 -9.75 -26.66 17.44
N PRO A 168 -10.12 -27.33 16.33
CA PRO A 168 -11.14 -28.36 16.38
C PRO A 168 -10.67 -29.41 17.36
N THR A 169 -11.44 -29.61 18.42
CA THR A 169 -11.26 -30.74 19.33
C THR A 169 -11.33 -31.99 18.46
N ILE A 170 -10.18 -32.57 18.14
CA ILE A 170 -10.12 -33.89 17.51
C ILE A 170 -10.69 -34.84 18.57
N GLN A 171 -12.01 -35.05 18.53
CA GLN A 171 -12.67 -36.10 19.25
C GLN A 171 -12.09 -37.42 18.72
N LYS A 172 -11.11 -37.95 19.46
CA LYS A 172 -10.75 -39.35 19.38
C LYS A 172 -11.96 -40.14 19.88
N HIS A 173 -12.72 -40.71 18.95
CA HIS A 173 -13.66 -41.79 19.22
C HIS A 173 -13.30 -42.98 18.35
#